data_AF-A0A9N9A310-F1
#
_entry.id   AF-A0A9N9A310-F1
#
_cell.length_a   1.000
_cell.length_b   1.000
_cell.length_c   1.000
_cell.angle_alpha   90.00
_cell.angle_beta   90.00
_cell.angle_gamma   90.00
#
_symmetry.space_group_name_H-M   'P 1'
#
loop_
_entity.id
_entity.type
_entity.pdbx_description
1 polymer ?
#
loop_
_entity_poly.entity_id
_entity_poly.type
_entity_poly.pdbx_seq_one_letter_code
_entity_poly.pdbx_strand_id
1 'polypeptide(L)'
;MDEKSTTVTVSMDETTISTTVSMDDGKLDPSYEKVIESQVHIDNVKASYWKLYTYATVRDRLLMFIGLIFSGATGATLITSLRRLTIILWSSYTSVSLIFSQLIFIWVVGITRKIREKYLRAILRQNIAYFDKIGAGEVTTRITSDIHLIQDGISEKFAMAFQYFCQFVISFVIAFTKNWKMTFEICCLIQLVGITSGIVNKLTAVFMRRSSDFYSYSGIIAEEAINAKIEGRKKAITSGAGVGFTFFFIYSVFALAFWYGTNLILDGEITPGEIVNIYFAVIIRAFALGNITPDIQAFSFASGASSKIFETIQRVPPIDIESEGEKINIKGCILIKNVSFIYPARPTVQILNNVTLDIEPGSTVALVGSSSSGKSIIISLILRFYDPVSGEVQLDVHDIKSLNLNG
;
A
#
# COMPACT_ATOMS: atom_id res chain seq x y z
N MET A 1 -45.75 -22.90 38.19
CA MET A 1 -44.69 -22.76 39.21
C MET A 1 -44.11 -21.39 38.97
N ASP A 2 -44.45 -20.44 39.85
CA ASP A 2 -44.01 -19.06 39.78
C ASP A 2 -42.52 -19.00 40.10
N GLU A 3 -41.70 -18.77 39.08
CA GLU A 3 -40.26 -18.55 39.24
C GLU A 3 -40.10 -17.11 39.74
N LYS A 4 -39.88 -16.96 41.05
CA LYS A 4 -39.51 -15.69 41.66
C LYS A 4 -38.16 -15.23 41.06
N SER A 5 -38.21 -14.40 40.03
CA SER A 5 -37.04 -13.65 39.55
C SER A 5 -36.56 -12.76 40.69
N THR A 6 -35.50 -13.19 41.36
CA THR A 6 -34.83 -12.42 42.41
C THR A 6 -33.99 -11.36 41.73
N THR A 7 -34.45 -10.11 41.75
CA THR A 7 -33.70 -8.97 41.21
C THR A 7 -32.67 -8.52 42.24
N VAL A 8 -31.38 -8.71 41.95
CA VAL A 8 -30.28 -8.26 42.81
C VAL A 8 -29.65 -7.01 42.20
N THR A 9 -29.65 -5.91 42.95
CA THR A 9 -29.03 -4.65 42.54
C THR A 9 -27.63 -4.57 43.12
N VAL A 10 -26.61 -4.48 42.26
CA VAL A 10 -25.21 -4.30 42.67
C VAL A 10 -24.81 -2.85 42.40
N SER A 11 -24.52 -2.11 43.48
CA SER A 11 -23.99 -0.74 43.41
C SER A 11 -22.49 -0.76 43.19
N MET A 12 -22.01 -0.12 42.13
CA MET A 12 -20.58 0.18 41.96
C MET A 12 -20.28 1.52 42.67
N ASP A 13 -19.69 1.46 43.86
CA ASP A 13 -19.34 2.65 44.66
C ASP A 13 -18.23 3.49 44.02
N GLU A 14 -18.17 4.78 44.38
CA GLU A 14 -17.23 5.77 43.85
C GLU A 14 -15.74 5.44 44.08
N THR A 15 -15.42 4.56 45.02
CA THR A 15 -14.06 4.04 45.26
C THR A 15 -13.58 3.05 44.20
N THR A 16 -14.50 2.51 43.38
CA THR A 16 -14.20 1.70 42.18
C THR A 16 -13.95 2.58 40.95
N ILE A 17 -14.18 3.89 41.07
CA ILE A 17 -14.11 4.84 39.97
C ILE A 17 -12.68 5.37 39.87
N SER A 18 -12.02 5.01 38.78
CA SER A 18 -10.80 5.65 38.30
C SER A 18 -9.81 5.98 39.41
N THR A 19 -9.26 4.96 40.06
CA THR A 19 -7.93 5.15 40.62
C THR A 19 -7.04 5.43 39.40
N THR A 20 -6.66 6.69 39.17
CA THR A 20 -5.38 6.92 38.51
C THR A 20 -4.42 6.07 39.32
N VAL A 21 -3.91 4.99 38.72
CA VAL A 21 -2.93 4.11 39.36
C VAL A 21 -1.98 5.05 40.09
N SER A 22 -1.90 4.96 41.41
CA SER A 22 -0.93 5.73 42.17
C SER A 22 0.42 5.35 41.59
N MET A 23 0.93 6.25 40.75
CA MET A 23 2.15 6.08 40.00
C MET A 23 3.29 6.09 41.03
N ASP A 24 3.63 4.93 41.57
CA ASP A 24 5.02 4.69 41.94
C ASP A 24 5.77 4.61 40.60
N ASP A 25 6.44 5.70 40.25
CA ASP A 25 7.40 5.82 39.15
C ASP A 25 6.90 5.74 37.69
N GLY A 26 5.60 5.88 37.44
CA GLY A 26 5.07 6.12 36.08
C GLY A 26 5.21 4.94 35.10
N LYS A 27 5.37 3.71 35.61
CA LYS A 27 5.39 2.48 34.81
C LYS A 27 4.26 1.54 35.24
N LEU A 28 3.56 0.96 34.26
CA LEU A 28 2.64 -0.15 34.53
C LEU A 28 3.42 -1.34 35.11
N ASP A 29 2.75 -2.18 35.91
CA ASP A 29 3.29 -3.48 36.27
C ASP A 29 3.70 -4.23 34.97
N PRO A 30 4.96 -4.70 34.85
CA PRO A 30 5.44 -5.40 33.66
C PRO A 30 4.57 -6.60 33.25
N SER A 31 3.84 -7.19 34.21
CA SER A 31 2.87 -8.26 33.94
C SER A 31 1.68 -7.77 33.12
N TYR A 32 1.18 -6.56 33.43
CA TYR A 32 0.04 -5.94 32.75
C TYR A 32 0.39 -5.46 31.35
N GLU A 33 1.60 -4.92 31.18
CA GLU A 33 2.11 -4.44 29.90
C GLU A 33 2.20 -5.58 28.87
N LYS A 34 2.68 -6.76 29.28
CA LYS A 34 2.72 -7.95 28.38
C LYS A 34 1.35 -8.40 27.89
N VAL A 35 0.34 -8.40 28.76
CA VAL A 35 -1.02 -8.80 28.37
C VAL A 35 -1.60 -7.78 27.38
N ILE A 36 -1.44 -6.48 27.66
CA ILE A 36 -1.91 -5.40 26.78
C ILE A 36 -1.19 -5.45 25.43
N GLU A 37 0.13 -5.63 25.43
CA GLU A 37 0.91 -5.74 24.19
C GLU A 37 0.50 -6.97 23.39
N SER A 38 0.28 -8.13 24.02
CA SER A 38 -0.13 -9.33 23.30
C SER A 38 -1.47 -9.16 22.58
N GLN A 39 -2.42 -8.42 23.16
CA GLN A 39 -3.73 -8.15 22.58
C GLN A 39 -3.69 -7.25 21.33
N VAL A 40 -2.61 -6.49 21.16
CA VAL A 40 -2.50 -5.41 20.17
C VAL A 40 -1.26 -5.54 19.29
N HIS A 41 -0.35 -6.48 19.56
CA HIS A 41 0.88 -6.61 18.80
C HIS A 41 0.55 -6.83 17.32
N ILE A 42 1.24 -6.06 16.48
CA ILE A 42 1.12 -6.14 15.04
C ILE A 42 2.54 -6.38 14.51
N ASP A 43 2.75 -7.57 13.96
CA ASP A 43 4.04 -7.94 13.40
C ASP A 43 4.33 -7.08 12.17
N ASN A 44 5.43 -6.32 12.20
CA ASN A 44 5.85 -5.50 11.07
C ASN A 44 6.33 -6.39 9.90
N VAL A 45 5.39 -6.89 9.11
CA VAL A 45 5.69 -7.68 7.93
C VAL A 45 6.08 -6.73 6.80
N LYS A 46 7.38 -6.59 6.55
CA LYS A 46 7.84 -5.99 5.29
C LYS A 46 7.38 -6.89 4.14
N ALA A 47 6.39 -6.42 3.38
CA ALA A 47 5.94 -7.13 2.20
C ALA A 47 6.97 -6.95 1.08
N SER A 48 7.67 -8.03 0.73
CA SER A 48 8.43 -8.10 -0.51
C SER A 48 7.45 -8.08 -1.69
N TYR A 49 7.80 -7.40 -2.79
CA TYR A 49 6.97 -7.33 -4.00
C TYR A 49 6.52 -8.72 -4.48
N TRP A 50 7.39 -9.73 -4.40
CA TRP A 50 7.06 -11.08 -4.82
C TRP A 50 5.96 -11.75 -3.97
N LYS A 51 5.78 -11.35 -2.70
CA LYS A 51 4.69 -11.85 -1.85
C LYS A 51 3.31 -11.44 -2.39
N LEU A 52 3.22 -10.40 -3.21
CA LEU A 52 1.97 -10.01 -3.88
C LEU A 52 1.40 -11.12 -4.77
N TYR A 53 2.26 -11.96 -5.33
CA TYR A 53 1.88 -13.08 -6.19
C TYR A 53 1.64 -14.40 -5.44
N THR A 54 1.68 -14.40 -4.10
CA THR A 54 1.53 -15.61 -3.28
C THR A 54 0.22 -16.35 -3.57
N TYR A 55 -0.87 -15.61 -3.82
CA TYR A 55 -2.20 -16.17 -4.07
C TYR A 55 -2.52 -16.39 -5.57
N ALA A 56 -1.53 -16.22 -6.45
CA ALA A 56 -1.65 -16.53 -7.86
C ALA A 56 -1.75 -18.05 -8.07
N THR A 57 -2.74 -18.51 -8.83
CA THR A 57 -2.81 -19.91 -9.27
C THR A 57 -1.77 -20.21 -10.34
N VAL A 58 -1.59 -21.50 -10.66
CA VAL A 58 -0.74 -21.93 -11.78
C VAL A 58 -1.18 -21.28 -13.09
N ARG A 59 -2.50 -21.21 -13.34
CA ARG A 59 -3.05 -20.53 -14.52
C ARG A 59 -2.70 -19.04 -14.54
N ASP A 60 -2.82 -18.36 -13.40
CA ASP A 60 -2.53 -16.92 -13.32
C ASP A 60 -1.03 -16.65 -13.58
N ARG A 61 -0.14 -17.49 -13.04
CA ARG A 61 1.31 -17.40 -13.32
C ARG A 61 1.65 -17.69 -14.78
N LEU A 62 0.98 -18.67 -15.39
CA LEU A 62 1.17 -19.03 -16.79
C LEU A 62 0.69 -17.89 -17.70
N LEU A 63 -0.47 -17.30 -17.41
CA LEU A 63 -0.98 -16.14 -18.13
C LEU A 63 -0.03 -14.94 -18.01
N MET A 64 0.48 -14.64 -16.81
CA MET A 64 1.48 -13.59 -16.63
C MET A 64 2.74 -13.83 -17.47
N PHE A 65 3.22 -15.08 -17.52
CA PHE A 65 4.39 -15.43 -18.33
C PHE A 65 4.14 -15.23 -19.82
N ILE A 66 2.97 -15.63 -20.33
CA ILE A 66 2.56 -15.37 -21.71
C ILE A 66 2.48 -13.85 -21.95
N GLY A 67 1.85 -13.10 -21.05
CA GLY A 67 1.72 -11.64 -21.14
C GLY A 67 3.08 -10.95 -21.21
N LEU A 68 4.06 -11.40 -20.41
CA LEU A 68 5.43 -10.90 -20.45
C LEU A 68 6.12 -11.16 -21.81
N ILE A 69 5.93 -12.34 -22.40
CA ILE A 69 6.48 -12.64 -23.73
C ILE A 69 5.89 -11.70 -24.78
N PHE A 70 4.57 -11.52 -24.79
CA PHE A 70 3.91 -10.59 -25.73
C PHE A 70 4.33 -9.13 -25.49
N SER A 71 4.45 -8.70 -24.24
CA SER A 71 4.95 -7.37 -23.87
C SER A 71 6.39 -7.16 -24.40
N GLY A 72 7.30 -8.12 -24.15
CA GLY A 72 8.67 -8.07 -24.66
C GLY A 72 8.76 -8.06 -26.18
N ALA A 73 7.96 -8.91 -26.86
CA ALA A 73 7.91 -8.97 -28.32
C ALA A 73 7.38 -7.67 -28.93
N THR A 74 6.39 -7.03 -28.31
CA THR A 74 5.91 -5.70 -28.70
C THR A 74 7.04 -4.66 -28.67
N GLY A 75 7.95 -4.75 -27.69
CA GLY A 75 9.10 -3.86 -27.58
C GLY A 75 10.06 -3.91 -28.77
N ALA A 76 10.15 -5.04 -29.48
CA ALA A 76 11.11 -5.27 -30.58
C ALA A 76 10.74 -4.63 -31.93
N THR A 77 9.54 -4.07 -32.04
CA THR A 77 8.79 -3.99 -33.31
C THR A 77 9.11 -2.85 -34.28
N LEU A 78 9.77 -1.79 -33.83
CA LEU A 78 9.94 -0.60 -34.67
C LEU A 78 11.17 -0.61 -35.60
N ILE A 79 12.00 -1.67 -35.61
CA ILE A 79 13.34 -1.59 -36.24
C ILE A 79 13.62 -2.71 -37.26
N THR A 80 12.67 -2.98 -38.16
CA THR A 80 12.97 -3.85 -39.31
C THR A 80 12.41 -3.29 -40.62
N SER A 81 13.33 -2.75 -41.43
CA SER A 81 13.26 -2.48 -42.88
C SER A 81 11.96 -1.90 -43.48
N LEU A 82 12.11 -0.78 -44.20
CA LEU A 82 11.09 0.03 -44.89
C LEU A 82 10.40 -0.64 -46.10
N ARG A 83 10.18 -1.96 -46.11
CA ARG A 83 9.33 -2.56 -47.16
C ARG A 83 7.87 -2.32 -46.77
N ARG A 84 7.05 -1.75 -47.66
CA ARG A 84 5.63 -1.39 -47.34
C ARG A 84 4.84 -2.55 -46.69
N LEU A 85 5.13 -3.78 -47.11
CA LEU A 85 4.47 -4.99 -46.62
C LEU A 85 4.95 -5.42 -45.22
N THR A 86 6.24 -5.22 -44.89
CA THR A 86 6.76 -5.50 -43.54
C THR A 86 6.22 -4.51 -42.51
N ILE A 87 6.03 -3.24 -42.89
CA ILE A 87 5.46 -2.22 -42.00
C ILE A 87 4.02 -2.57 -41.59
N ILE A 88 3.16 -2.97 -42.54
CA ILE A 88 1.76 -3.28 -42.27
C ILE A 88 1.63 -4.55 -41.41
N LEU A 89 2.43 -5.57 -41.70
CA LEU A 89 2.43 -6.81 -40.90
C LEU A 89 2.98 -6.58 -39.48
N TRP A 90 4.00 -5.75 -39.32
CA TRP A 90 4.52 -5.40 -37.99
C TRP A 90 3.59 -4.47 -37.21
N SER A 91 2.96 -3.48 -37.86
CA SER A 91 2.02 -2.58 -37.17
C SER A 91 0.78 -3.34 -36.70
N SER A 92 0.22 -4.20 -37.55
CA SER A 92 -0.88 -5.09 -37.15
C SER A 92 -0.47 -6.04 -36.02
N TYR A 93 0.72 -6.64 -36.09
CA TYR A 93 1.26 -7.46 -35.01
C TYR A 93 1.41 -6.67 -33.69
N THR A 94 1.95 -5.45 -33.72
CA THR A 94 2.07 -4.60 -32.52
C THR A 94 0.74 -4.30 -31.88
N SER A 95 -0.26 -3.91 -32.68
CA SER A 95 -1.58 -3.56 -32.17
C SER A 95 -2.26 -4.76 -31.54
N VAL A 96 -2.19 -5.93 -32.20
CA VAL A 96 -2.76 -7.18 -31.66
C VAL A 96 -2.02 -7.59 -30.38
N SER A 97 -0.69 -7.54 -30.37
CA SER A 97 0.13 -7.91 -29.20
C SER A 97 -0.14 -7.01 -27.98
N LEU A 98 -0.31 -5.70 -28.19
CA LEU A 98 -0.69 -4.75 -27.13
C LEU A 98 -2.06 -5.08 -26.53
N ILE A 99 -3.06 -5.33 -27.38
CA ILE A 99 -4.41 -5.67 -26.94
C ILE A 99 -4.40 -6.98 -26.14
N PHE A 100 -3.72 -8.01 -26.65
CA PHE A 100 -3.61 -9.30 -25.96
C PHE A 100 -2.86 -9.19 -24.64
N SER A 101 -1.76 -8.43 -24.58
CA SER A 101 -1.03 -8.17 -23.34
C SER A 101 -1.95 -7.51 -22.31
N GLN A 102 -2.64 -6.42 -22.67
CA GLN A 102 -3.56 -5.74 -21.75
C GLN A 102 -4.71 -6.64 -21.28
N LEU A 103 -5.30 -7.45 -22.17
CA LEU A 103 -6.34 -8.41 -21.80
C LEU A 103 -5.84 -9.44 -20.81
N ILE A 104 -4.67 -10.04 -21.05
CA ILE A 104 -4.05 -11.04 -20.17
C ILE A 104 -3.79 -10.46 -18.77
N PHE A 105 -3.40 -9.19 -18.67
CA PHE A 105 -3.20 -8.53 -17.37
C PHE A 105 -4.52 -8.12 -16.68
N ILE A 106 -5.63 -7.93 -17.39
CA ILE A 106 -6.96 -7.80 -16.78
C ILE A 106 -7.36 -9.10 -16.03
N TRP A 107 -6.94 -10.28 -16.51
CA TRP A 107 -7.18 -11.53 -15.78
C TRP A 107 -6.42 -11.62 -14.44
N VAL A 108 -5.32 -10.88 -14.29
CA VAL A 108 -4.53 -10.79 -13.05
C VAL A 108 -5.30 -10.06 -11.93
N VAL A 109 -6.37 -9.32 -12.25
CA VAL A 109 -7.34 -8.76 -11.27
C VAL A 109 -7.95 -9.86 -10.37
N GLY A 110 -8.00 -11.11 -10.85
CA GLY A 110 -8.42 -12.25 -10.05
C GLY A 110 -7.57 -12.47 -8.78
N ILE A 111 -6.29 -12.09 -8.79
CA ILE A 111 -5.40 -12.16 -7.63
C ILE A 111 -5.82 -11.11 -6.59
N THR A 112 -6.04 -9.87 -7.02
CA THR A 112 -6.50 -8.77 -6.17
C THR A 112 -7.83 -9.11 -5.49
N ARG A 113 -8.76 -9.74 -6.21
CA ARG A 113 -10.03 -10.21 -5.63
C ARG A 113 -9.81 -11.19 -4.47
N LYS A 114 -8.88 -12.14 -4.60
CA LYS A 114 -8.55 -13.09 -3.53
C LYS A 114 -7.87 -12.42 -2.35
N ILE A 115 -6.99 -11.44 -2.61
CA ILE A 115 -6.38 -10.63 -1.55
C ILE A 115 -7.48 -9.89 -0.77
N ARG A 116 -8.43 -9.27 -1.48
CA ARG A 116 -9.58 -8.58 -0.86
C ARG A 116 -10.43 -9.51 -0.03
N GLU A 117 -10.76 -10.71 -0.53
CA GLU A 117 -11.54 -11.71 0.21
C GLU A 117 -10.81 -12.18 1.48
N LYS A 118 -9.51 -12.49 1.37
CA LYS A 118 -8.71 -12.91 2.53
C LYS A 118 -8.53 -11.79 3.55
N TYR A 119 -8.31 -10.56 3.09
CA TYR A 119 -8.27 -9.40 3.97
C TYR A 119 -9.60 -9.19 4.68
N LEU A 120 -10.73 -9.30 3.96
CA LEU A 120 -12.07 -9.17 4.56
C LEU A 120 -12.34 -10.28 5.58
N ARG A 121 -11.93 -11.52 5.31
CA ARG A 121 -12.04 -12.61 6.29
C ARG A 121 -11.15 -12.35 7.51
N ALA A 122 -9.90 -11.98 7.28
CA ALA A 122 -8.93 -11.75 8.34
C ALA A 122 -9.29 -10.55 9.22
N ILE A 123 -9.82 -9.47 8.65
CA ILE A 123 -10.25 -8.28 9.42
C ILE A 123 -11.45 -8.63 10.31
N LEU A 124 -12.42 -9.41 9.82
CA LEU A 124 -13.57 -9.85 10.61
C LEU A 124 -13.21 -10.84 11.72
N ARG A 125 -12.08 -11.55 11.58
CA ARG A 125 -11.55 -12.45 12.62
C ARG A 125 -10.83 -11.70 13.74
N GLN A 126 -10.41 -10.44 13.55
CA GLN A 126 -9.64 -9.70 14.55
C GLN A 126 -10.44 -9.39 15.82
N ASN A 127 -9.75 -9.36 16.96
CA ASN A 127 -10.31 -8.99 18.26
C ASN A 127 -10.61 -7.48 18.33
N ILE A 128 -11.52 -7.07 19.22
CA ILE A 128 -12.01 -5.67 19.29
C ILE A 128 -10.90 -4.68 19.68
N ALA A 129 -9.94 -5.09 20.52
CA ALA A 129 -8.79 -4.25 20.85
C ALA A 129 -7.95 -3.84 19.63
N TYR A 130 -7.97 -4.64 18.54
CA TYR A 130 -7.34 -4.26 17.28
C TYR A 130 -8.07 -3.07 16.61
N PHE A 131 -9.40 -3.06 16.66
CA PHE A 131 -10.21 -1.97 16.11
C PHE A 131 -10.14 -0.69 16.93
N ASP A 132 -9.91 -0.77 18.25
CA ASP A 132 -9.75 0.41 19.10
C ASP A 132 -8.51 1.25 18.75
N LYS A 133 -7.47 0.64 18.18
CA LYS A 133 -6.27 1.36 17.70
C LYS A 133 -6.40 1.88 16.27
N ILE A 134 -7.28 1.29 15.47
CA ILE A 134 -7.41 1.64 14.06
C ILE A 134 -8.32 2.84 13.89
N GLY A 135 -7.90 3.79 13.06
CA GLY A 135 -8.66 5.00 12.81
C GLY A 135 -10.00 4.70 12.12
N ALA A 136 -11.02 5.51 12.43
CA ALA A 136 -12.29 5.45 11.71
C ALA A 136 -12.06 5.60 10.20
N GLY A 137 -12.58 4.65 9.41
CA GLY A 137 -12.44 4.64 7.96
C GLY A 137 -11.13 4.04 7.42
N GLU A 138 -10.14 3.73 8.27
CA GLU A 138 -8.87 3.13 7.81
C GLU A 138 -9.09 1.76 7.16
N VAL A 139 -10.00 0.93 7.68
CA VAL A 139 -10.39 -0.35 7.06
C VAL A 139 -10.98 -0.13 5.66
N THR A 140 -11.84 0.88 5.50
CA THR A 140 -12.46 1.23 4.21
C THR A 140 -11.41 1.70 3.21
N THR A 141 -10.47 2.54 3.64
CA THR A 141 -9.35 3.00 2.81
C THR A 141 -8.44 1.85 2.40
N ARG A 142 -8.15 0.90 3.31
CA ARG A 142 -7.36 -0.29 2.99
C ARG A 142 -8.06 -1.16 1.92
N ILE A 143 -9.38 -1.38 2.05
CA ILE A 143 -10.14 -2.22 1.10
C ILE A 143 -10.29 -1.58 -0.28
N THR A 144 -10.39 -0.25 -0.32
CA THR A 144 -10.60 0.51 -1.56
C THR A 144 -9.27 0.97 -2.15
N SER A 145 -8.62 1.96 -1.54
CA SER A 145 -7.41 2.61 -2.03
C SER A 145 -6.18 1.70 -2.03
N ASP A 146 -5.84 1.06 -0.90
CA ASP A 146 -4.59 0.28 -0.82
C ASP A 146 -4.64 -0.96 -1.71
N ILE A 147 -5.79 -1.64 -1.78
CA ILE A 147 -6.02 -2.74 -2.71
C ILE A 147 -5.97 -2.26 -4.17
N HIS A 148 -6.41 -1.03 -4.49
CA HIS A 148 -6.26 -0.47 -5.83
C HIS A 148 -4.80 -0.22 -6.18
N LEU A 149 -4.00 0.34 -5.26
CA LEU A 149 -2.56 0.52 -5.48
C LEU A 149 -1.85 -0.82 -5.73
N ILE A 150 -2.24 -1.86 -4.99
CA ILE A 150 -1.78 -3.22 -5.21
C ILE A 150 -2.18 -3.71 -6.62
N GLN A 151 -3.42 -3.48 -7.03
CA GLN A 151 -3.91 -3.86 -8.35
C GLN A 151 -3.09 -3.20 -9.46
N ASP A 152 -2.87 -1.88 -9.38
CA ASP A 152 -2.13 -1.13 -10.39
C ASP A 152 -0.68 -1.61 -10.50
N GLY A 153 -0.02 -1.88 -9.36
CA GLY A 153 1.38 -2.30 -9.34
C GLY A 153 1.63 -3.75 -9.78
N ILE A 154 0.64 -4.65 -9.63
CA ILE A 154 0.76 -6.06 -10.03
C ILE A 154 0.36 -6.28 -11.50
N SER A 155 -0.53 -5.43 -12.04
CA SER A 155 -1.16 -5.62 -13.35
C SER A 155 -0.47 -4.83 -14.47
N GLU A 156 -1.04 -3.70 -14.89
CA GLU A 156 -0.66 -2.97 -16.09
C GLU A 156 0.77 -2.40 -16.02
N LYS A 157 1.13 -1.85 -14.86
CA LYS A 157 2.41 -1.15 -14.68
C LYS A 157 3.61 -2.09 -14.77
N PHE A 158 3.44 -3.34 -14.34
CA PHE A 158 4.48 -4.36 -14.47
C PHE A 158 4.78 -4.69 -15.92
N ALA A 159 3.74 -4.85 -16.72
CA ALA A 159 3.86 -5.12 -18.14
C ALA A 159 4.51 -3.97 -18.90
N MET A 160 4.14 -2.72 -18.60
CA MET A 160 4.71 -1.53 -19.25
C MET A 160 6.17 -1.32 -18.87
N ALA A 161 6.53 -1.51 -17.60
CA ALA A 161 7.92 -1.42 -17.17
C ALA A 161 8.79 -2.47 -17.88
N PHE A 162 8.31 -3.72 -17.94
CA PHE A 162 9.01 -4.78 -18.65
C PHE A 162 9.12 -4.52 -20.16
N GLN A 163 8.04 -3.98 -20.77
CA GLN A 163 8.04 -3.58 -22.17
C GLN A 163 9.11 -2.54 -22.45
N TYR A 164 9.14 -1.45 -21.68
CA TYR A 164 10.10 -0.37 -21.86
C TYR A 164 11.53 -0.82 -21.64
N PHE A 165 11.78 -1.71 -20.68
CA PHE A 165 13.09 -2.29 -20.46
C PHE A 165 13.55 -3.16 -21.64
N CYS A 166 12.71 -4.10 -22.09
CA CYS A 166 13.01 -4.93 -23.26
C CYS A 166 13.24 -4.08 -24.51
N GLN A 167 12.39 -3.07 -24.71
CA GLN A 167 12.44 -2.12 -25.80
C GLN A 167 13.76 -1.32 -25.82
N PHE A 168 14.25 -0.90 -24.65
CA PHE A 168 15.53 -0.23 -24.52
C PHE A 168 16.69 -1.17 -24.91
N VAL A 169 16.72 -2.38 -24.35
CA VAL A 169 17.80 -3.36 -24.60
C VAL A 169 17.83 -3.78 -26.06
N ILE A 170 16.70 -4.20 -26.64
CA ILE A 170 16.63 -4.68 -28.02
C ILE A 170 17.04 -3.57 -28.99
N SER A 171 16.58 -2.35 -28.76
CA SER A 171 16.93 -1.22 -29.62
C SER A 171 18.40 -0.87 -29.57
N PHE A 172 18.99 -0.88 -28.38
CA PHE A 172 20.40 -0.62 -28.19
C PHE A 172 21.24 -1.68 -28.93
N VAL A 173 20.90 -2.97 -28.77
CA VAL A 173 21.57 -4.06 -29.49
C VAL A 173 21.49 -3.84 -31.00
N ILE A 174 20.31 -3.55 -31.55
CA ILE A 174 20.14 -3.33 -32.99
C ILE A 174 20.96 -2.12 -33.47
N ALA A 175 20.93 -1.00 -32.75
CA ALA A 175 21.69 0.19 -33.10
C ALA A 175 23.21 -0.09 -33.14
N PHE A 176 23.74 -0.76 -32.12
CA PHE A 176 25.14 -1.15 -32.04
C PHE A 176 25.56 -2.14 -33.15
N THR A 177 24.68 -3.08 -33.53
CA THR A 177 24.98 -4.00 -34.65
C THR A 177 25.01 -3.30 -36.01
N LYS A 178 24.29 -2.17 -36.16
CA LYS A 178 24.23 -1.42 -37.40
C LYS A 178 25.44 -0.51 -37.59
N ASN A 179 25.67 0.38 -36.64
CA ASN A 179 26.89 1.17 -36.62
C ASN A 179 27.18 1.63 -35.19
N TRP A 180 28.26 1.11 -34.61
CA TRP A 180 28.63 1.42 -33.24
C TRP A 180 29.16 2.86 -33.08
N LYS A 181 29.79 3.45 -34.09
CA LYS A 181 30.34 4.82 -34.05
C LYS A 181 29.22 5.85 -33.91
N MET A 182 28.23 5.78 -34.80
CA MET A 182 27.06 6.66 -34.76
C MET A 182 26.22 6.44 -33.49
N THR A 183 26.04 5.18 -33.08
CA THR A 183 25.25 4.87 -31.88
C THR A 183 25.90 5.45 -30.62
N PHE A 184 27.22 5.35 -30.51
CA PHE A 184 27.96 5.90 -29.36
C PHE A 184 27.85 7.42 -29.29
N GLU A 185 27.96 8.12 -30.43
CA GLU A 185 27.75 9.56 -30.50
C GLU A 185 26.35 9.97 -30.01
N ILE A 186 25.29 9.35 -30.54
CA ILE A 186 23.92 9.66 -30.12
C ILE A 186 23.72 9.36 -28.64
N CYS A 187 24.33 8.29 -28.11
CA CYS A 187 24.31 8.00 -26.68
C CYS A 187 24.89 9.18 -25.91
N CYS A 188 26.13 9.60 -26.17
CA CYS A 188 26.75 10.75 -25.49
C CYS A 188 25.86 12.00 -25.51
N LEU A 189 25.26 12.29 -26.67
CA LEU A 189 24.36 13.42 -26.83
C LEU A 189 23.06 13.27 -26.03
N ILE A 190 22.52 12.06 -25.89
CA ILE A 190 21.29 11.81 -25.12
C ILE A 190 21.50 11.98 -23.62
N GLN A 191 22.68 11.63 -23.09
CA GLN A 191 22.99 11.90 -21.69
C GLN A 191 23.06 13.41 -21.43
N LEU A 192 23.57 14.18 -22.38
CA LEU A 192 23.63 15.63 -22.26
C LEU A 192 22.22 16.24 -22.18
N VAL A 193 21.28 15.78 -23.02
CA VAL A 193 19.86 16.15 -22.92
C VAL A 193 19.22 15.70 -21.60
N GLY A 194 19.57 14.51 -21.12
CA GLY A 194 19.08 13.98 -19.84
C GLY A 194 19.53 14.84 -18.65
N ILE A 195 20.79 15.28 -18.63
CA ILE A 195 21.35 16.14 -17.57
C ILE A 195 20.67 17.50 -17.56
N THR A 196 20.52 18.15 -18.73
CA THR A 196 19.86 19.46 -18.82
C THR A 196 18.39 19.38 -18.39
N SER A 197 17.67 18.35 -18.86
CA SER A 197 16.29 18.08 -18.46
C SER A 197 16.18 17.81 -16.96
N GLY A 198 17.12 17.06 -16.37
CA GLY A 198 17.18 16.78 -14.93
C GLY A 198 17.38 18.04 -14.08
N ILE A 199 18.27 18.94 -14.52
CA ILE A 199 18.50 20.24 -13.84
C ILE A 199 17.23 21.10 -13.89
N VAL A 200 16.60 21.23 -15.06
CA VAL A 200 15.37 22.01 -15.23
C VAL A 200 14.22 21.42 -14.39
N ASN A 201 14.05 20.11 -14.38
CA ASN A 201 13.04 19.42 -13.57
C ASN A 201 13.28 19.64 -12.07
N LYS A 202 14.54 19.56 -11.60
CA LYS A 202 14.89 19.81 -10.20
C LYS A 202 14.62 21.25 -9.79
N LEU A 203 15.01 22.23 -10.62
CA LEU A 203 14.74 23.64 -10.37
C LEU A 203 13.23 23.91 -10.30
N THR A 204 12.48 23.38 -11.27
CA THR A 204 11.02 23.52 -11.33
C THR A 204 10.35 22.90 -10.11
N ALA A 205 10.79 21.74 -9.65
CA ALA A 205 10.28 21.09 -8.45
C ALA A 205 10.54 21.90 -7.17
N VAL A 206 11.72 22.54 -7.04
CA VAL A 206 12.05 23.42 -5.91
C VAL A 206 11.16 24.65 -5.89
N PHE A 207 10.98 25.33 -7.04
CA PHE A 207 10.06 26.46 -7.14
C PHE A 207 8.60 26.06 -6.94
N MET A 208 8.21 24.85 -7.39
CA MET A 208 6.86 24.33 -7.18
C MET A 208 6.57 24.10 -5.69
N ARG A 209 7.50 23.52 -4.92
CA ARG A 209 7.35 23.36 -3.47
C ARG A 209 7.21 24.70 -2.77
N ARG A 210 8.14 25.64 -3.00
CA ARG A 210 8.06 26.99 -2.44
C ARG A 210 6.74 27.69 -2.77
N SER A 211 6.31 27.61 -4.03
CA SER A 211 5.05 28.20 -4.47
C SER A 211 3.84 27.58 -3.77
N SER A 212 3.86 26.27 -3.48
CA SER A 212 2.81 25.59 -2.72
C SER A 212 2.79 26.01 -1.26
N ASP A 213 3.97 26.16 -0.64
CA ASP A 213 4.11 26.58 0.75
C ASP A 213 3.50 27.98 0.95
N PHE A 214 3.89 28.96 0.12
CA PHE A 214 3.29 30.30 0.17
C PHE A 214 1.78 30.29 -0.07
N TYR A 215 1.27 29.41 -0.94
CA TYR A 215 -0.17 29.31 -1.19
C TYR A 215 -0.94 28.87 0.06
N SER A 216 -0.37 27.94 0.85
CA SER A 216 -1.00 27.47 2.08
C SER A 216 -1.05 28.54 3.20
N TYR A 217 -0.05 29.41 3.29
CA TYR A 217 -0.01 30.52 4.25
C TYR A 217 -0.84 31.73 3.81
N SER A 218 -0.81 32.06 2.50
CA SER A 218 -1.48 33.25 1.92
C SER A 218 -3.00 33.27 1.98
N GLY A 219 -3.64 32.17 2.42
CA GLY A 219 -5.09 32.14 2.66
C GLY A 219 -5.55 33.10 3.77
N ILE A 220 -4.63 33.66 4.55
CA ILE A 220 -4.94 34.44 5.77
C ILE A 220 -4.57 35.94 5.62
N ILE A 221 -3.55 36.30 4.82
CA ILE A 221 -2.99 37.67 4.79
C ILE A 221 -2.83 38.19 3.35
N ALA A 222 -3.40 39.36 3.07
CA ALA A 222 -3.39 39.99 1.74
C ALA A 222 -1.97 40.32 1.21
N GLU A 223 -1.03 40.63 2.11
CA GLU A 223 0.37 40.93 1.77
C GLU A 223 1.11 39.67 1.27
N GLU A 224 0.79 38.50 1.81
CA GLU A 224 1.37 37.22 1.36
C GLU A 224 0.87 36.80 -0.02
N ALA A 225 -0.34 37.21 -0.42
CA ALA A 225 -0.84 36.99 -1.77
C ALA A 225 0.01 37.72 -2.83
N ILE A 226 0.59 38.88 -2.50
CA ILE A 226 1.51 39.60 -3.39
C ILE A 226 2.82 38.82 -3.56
N ASN A 227 3.37 38.29 -2.46
CA ASN A 227 4.58 37.47 -2.48
C ASN A 227 4.36 36.15 -3.25
N ALA A 228 3.21 35.50 -3.07
CA ALA A 228 2.81 34.33 -3.84
C ALA A 228 2.77 34.61 -5.35
N LYS A 229 2.27 35.79 -5.76
CA LYS A 229 2.26 36.20 -7.17
C LYS A 229 3.67 36.42 -7.73
N ILE A 230 4.59 37.01 -6.96
CA ILE A 230 5.98 37.23 -7.38
C ILE A 230 6.70 35.89 -7.55
N GLU A 231 6.54 34.96 -6.61
CA GLU A 231 7.16 33.64 -6.68
C GLU A 231 6.55 32.80 -7.82
N GLY A 232 5.23 32.92 -8.03
CA GLY A 232 4.55 32.36 -9.20
C GLY A 232 5.11 32.89 -10.52
N ARG A 233 5.42 34.19 -10.61
CA ARG A 233 6.06 34.79 -11.79
C ARG A 233 7.49 34.26 -12.00
N LYS A 234 8.29 34.14 -10.93
CA LYS A 234 9.63 33.55 -11.00
C LYS A 234 9.57 32.09 -11.46
N LYS A 235 8.63 31.30 -10.94
CA LYS A 235 8.36 29.93 -11.39
C LYS A 235 8.02 29.89 -12.88
N ALA A 236 7.12 30.77 -13.35
CA ALA A 236 6.73 30.80 -14.76
C ALA A 236 7.92 31.13 -15.68
N ILE A 237 8.74 32.13 -15.32
CA ILE A 237 9.91 32.53 -16.10
C ILE A 237 10.98 31.44 -16.09
N THR A 238 11.30 30.88 -14.92
CA THR A 238 12.32 29.81 -14.79
C THR A 238 11.89 28.53 -15.51
N SER A 239 10.61 28.16 -15.40
CA SER A 239 10.03 27.03 -16.13
C SER A 239 10.03 27.27 -17.64
N GLY A 240 9.61 28.45 -18.10
CA GLY A 240 9.58 28.78 -19.52
C GLY A 240 10.98 28.79 -20.15
N ALA A 241 11.93 29.45 -19.49
CA ALA A 241 13.33 29.48 -19.92
C ALA A 241 13.97 28.09 -19.90
N GLY A 242 13.70 27.29 -18.86
CA GLY A 242 14.20 25.92 -18.75
C GLY A 242 13.66 24.99 -19.84
N VAL A 243 12.37 25.08 -20.16
CA VAL A 243 11.76 24.32 -21.27
C VAL A 243 12.38 24.74 -22.61
N GLY A 244 12.51 26.05 -22.86
CA GLY A 244 13.16 26.56 -24.07
C GLY A 244 14.62 26.08 -24.22
N PHE A 245 15.39 26.10 -23.13
CA PHE A 245 16.76 25.58 -23.09
C PHE A 245 16.80 24.08 -23.39
N THR A 246 15.87 23.30 -22.84
CA THR A 246 15.78 21.86 -23.11
C THR A 246 15.51 21.59 -24.59
N PHE A 247 14.56 22.31 -25.20
CA PHE A 247 14.28 22.19 -26.64
C PHE A 247 15.46 22.60 -27.51
N PHE A 248 16.18 23.66 -27.15
CA PHE A 248 17.40 24.05 -27.85
C PHE A 248 18.41 22.90 -27.89
N PHE A 249 18.70 22.26 -26.76
CA PHE A 249 19.60 21.10 -26.72
C PHE A 249 19.09 19.91 -27.52
N ILE A 250 17.80 19.60 -27.46
CA ILE A 250 17.21 18.53 -28.27
C ILE A 250 17.46 18.77 -29.76
N TYR A 251 17.21 19.99 -30.26
CA TYR A 251 17.42 20.31 -31.68
C TYR A 251 18.90 20.43 -32.05
N SER A 252 19.77 20.89 -31.14
CA SER A 252 21.22 20.89 -31.37
C SER A 252 21.78 19.47 -31.48
N VAL A 253 21.32 18.55 -30.62
CA VAL A 253 21.65 17.12 -30.69
C VAL A 253 21.17 16.52 -32.02
N PHE A 254 19.97 16.90 -32.45
CA PHE A 254 19.45 16.49 -33.76
C PHE A 254 20.37 16.93 -34.90
N ALA A 255 20.75 18.21 -34.92
CA ALA A 255 21.64 18.75 -35.95
C ALA A 255 23.02 18.06 -35.96
N LEU A 256 23.61 17.84 -34.79
CA LEU A 256 24.92 17.17 -34.66
C LEU A 256 24.89 15.72 -35.15
N ALA A 257 23.89 14.94 -34.72
CA ALA A 257 23.75 13.55 -35.11
C ALA A 257 23.59 13.39 -36.64
N PHE A 258 22.87 14.29 -37.29
CA PHE A 258 22.74 14.29 -38.76
C PHE A 258 23.99 14.80 -39.47
N TRP A 259 24.70 15.77 -38.89
CA TRP A 259 25.96 16.26 -39.44
C TRP A 259 27.04 15.17 -39.42
N TYR A 260 27.23 14.50 -38.28
CA TYR A 260 28.16 13.36 -38.17
C TYR A 260 27.70 12.18 -39.02
N GLY A 261 26.40 11.86 -39.01
CA GLY A 261 25.81 10.86 -39.89
C GLY A 261 26.09 11.13 -41.36
N THR A 262 26.03 12.39 -41.81
CA THR A 262 26.34 12.75 -43.20
C THR A 262 27.80 12.48 -43.54
N ASN A 263 28.74 12.76 -42.64
CA ASN A 263 30.16 12.43 -42.85
C ASN A 263 30.36 10.91 -43.03
N LEU A 264 29.67 10.08 -42.22
CA LEU A 264 29.69 8.62 -42.36
C LEU A 264 29.09 8.12 -43.69
N ILE A 265 28.16 8.86 -44.30
CA ILE A 265 27.65 8.56 -45.65
C ILE A 265 28.74 8.85 -46.69
N LEU A 266 29.43 9.98 -46.56
CA LEU A 266 30.50 10.37 -47.47
C LEU A 266 31.68 9.39 -47.42
N ASP A 267 31.95 8.82 -46.25
CA ASP A 267 32.94 7.76 -46.04
C ASP A 267 32.46 6.38 -46.55
N GLY A 268 31.21 6.25 -46.99
CA GLY A 268 30.63 5.01 -47.48
C GLY A 268 30.34 3.94 -46.40
N GLU A 269 30.38 4.32 -45.12
CA GLU A 269 30.21 3.39 -44.00
C GLU A 269 28.73 3.06 -43.70
N ILE A 270 27.81 3.98 -44.00
CA ILE A 270 26.39 3.88 -43.64
C ILE A 270 25.49 4.37 -44.79
N THR A 271 24.35 3.72 -44.99
CA THR A 271 23.30 4.22 -45.90
C THR A 271 22.41 5.30 -45.26
N PRO A 272 21.81 6.23 -46.04
CA PRO A 272 20.90 7.25 -45.48
C PRO A 272 19.72 6.66 -44.68
N GLY A 273 19.21 5.49 -45.10
CA GLY A 273 18.15 4.80 -44.38
C GLY A 273 18.59 4.22 -43.03
N GLU A 274 19.85 3.83 -42.90
CA GLU A 274 20.39 3.32 -41.64
C GLU A 274 20.60 4.40 -40.60
N ILE A 275 20.99 5.61 -41.00
CA ILE A 275 21.06 6.79 -40.12
C ILE A 275 19.72 7.06 -39.47
N VAL A 276 18.67 7.13 -40.28
CA VAL A 276 17.31 7.38 -39.81
C VAL A 276 16.86 6.26 -38.85
N ASN A 277 17.17 5.01 -39.18
CA ASN A 277 16.84 3.87 -38.32
C ASN A 277 17.58 3.91 -36.98
N ILE A 278 18.90 4.14 -36.98
CA ILE A 278 19.72 4.24 -35.75
C ILE A 278 19.24 5.41 -34.89
N TYR A 279 18.98 6.56 -35.50
CA TYR A 279 18.49 7.75 -34.82
C TYR A 279 17.16 7.49 -34.09
N PHE A 280 16.13 7.00 -34.79
CA PHE A 280 14.84 6.72 -34.18
C PHE A 280 14.90 5.56 -33.19
N ALA A 281 15.74 4.56 -33.46
CA ALA A 281 16.00 3.46 -32.54
C ALA A 281 16.58 3.94 -31.21
N VAL A 282 17.53 4.86 -31.19
CA VAL A 282 18.13 5.30 -29.92
C VAL A 282 17.21 6.28 -29.19
N ILE A 283 16.66 7.28 -29.89
CA ILE A 283 15.94 8.39 -29.23
C ILE A 283 14.55 8.01 -28.75
N ILE A 284 13.71 7.39 -29.58
CA ILE A 284 12.35 6.99 -29.17
C ILE A 284 12.42 6.07 -27.94
N ARG A 285 13.49 5.27 -27.86
CA ARG A 285 13.65 4.25 -26.82
C ARG A 285 14.29 4.81 -25.56
N ALA A 286 15.14 5.83 -25.67
CA ALA A 286 15.55 6.62 -24.51
C ALA A 286 14.39 7.41 -23.90
N PHE A 287 13.49 7.98 -24.72
CA PHE A 287 12.25 8.58 -24.22
C PHE A 287 11.35 7.55 -23.52
N ALA A 288 11.23 6.35 -24.08
CA ALA A 288 10.50 5.26 -23.43
C ALA A 288 11.11 4.87 -22.08
N LEU A 289 12.45 4.85 -21.96
CA LEU A 289 13.12 4.63 -20.68
C LEU A 289 12.81 5.74 -19.67
N GLY A 290 12.68 7.00 -20.10
CA GLY A 290 12.22 8.09 -19.23
C GLY A 290 10.81 7.84 -18.65
N ASN A 291 9.93 7.25 -19.46
CA ASN A 291 8.55 6.92 -19.07
C ASN A 291 8.43 5.67 -18.18
N ILE A 292 9.51 4.90 -17.95
CA ILE A 292 9.48 3.74 -17.04
C ILE A 292 9.33 4.15 -15.57
N THR A 293 9.73 5.38 -15.23
CA THR A 293 9.80 5.89 -13.86
C THR A 293 8.46 5.81 -13.10
N PRO A 294 7.32 6.34 -13.63
CA PRO A 294 6.02 6.21 -12.95
C PRO A 294 5.58 4.75 -12.77
N ASP A 295 5.98 3.85 -13.67
CA ASP A 295 5.61 2.43 -13.56
C ASP A 295 6.41 1.74 -12.45
N ILE A 296 7.70 2.06 -12.30
CA ILE A 296 8.51 1.61 -11.17
C ILE A 296 7.97 2.18 -9.83
N GLN A 297 7.53 3.43 -9.81
CA GLN A 297 6.93 4.04 -8.61
C GLN A 297 5.67 3.29 -8.17
N ALA A 298 4.85 2.83 -9.12
CA ALA A 298 3.67 2.03 -8.80
C ALA A 298 4.02 0.73 -8.03
N PHE A 299 5.16 0.09 -8.30
CA PHE A 299 5.60 -1.10 -7.54
C PHE A 299 5.95 -0.76 -6.10
N SER A 300 6.56 0.42 -5.89
CA SER A 300 6.87 0.90 -4.55
C SER A 300 5.59 1.19 -3.75
N PHE A 301 4.59 1.83 -4.38
CA PHE A 301 3.31 2.08 -3.74
C PHE A 301 2.55 0.79 -3.45
N ALA A 302 2.51 -0.16 -4.40
CA ALA A 302 1.90 -1.47 -4.19
C ALA A 302 2.55 -2.23 -3.03
N SER A 303 3.88 -2.24 -2.96
CA SER A 303 4.61 -2.91 -1.87
C SER A 303 4.33 -2.25 -0.52
N GLY A 304 4.33 -0.91 -0.46
CA GLY A 304 4.02 -0.14 0.74
C GLY A 304 2.59 -0.39 1.24
N ALA A 305 1.61 -0.30 0.35
CA ALA A 305 0.20 -0.56 0.63
C ALA A 305 -0.04 -2.00 1.11
N SER A 306 0.68 -2.96 0.52
CA SER A 306 0.50 -4.38 0.87
C SER A 306 1.01 -4.78 2.23
N SER A 307 1.95 -4.05 2.82
CA SER A 307 2.55 -4.43 4.11
C SER A 307 1.50 -4.51 5.21
N LYS A 308 0.67 -3.47 5.37
CA LYS A 308 -0.42 -3.44 6.36
C LYS A 308 -1.53 -4.46 6.06
N ILE A 309 -1.83 -4.70 4.78
CA ILE A 309 -2.84 -5.70 4.38
C ILE A 309 -2.37 -7.11 4.73
N PHE A 310 -1.13 -7.46 4.39
CA PHE A 310 -0.57 -8.77 4.70
C PHE A 310 -0.35 -8.98 6.18
N GLU A 311 0.04 -7.93 6.90
CA GLU A 311 0.11 -7.92 8.37
C GLU A 311 -1.24 -8.29 8.99
N THR A 312 -2.36 -7.68 8.56
CA THR A 312 -3.70 -8.09 9.03
C THR A 312 -4.06 -9.53 8.61
N ILE A 313 -3.69 -9.96 7.40
CA ILE A 313 -3.98 -11.32 6.92
C ILE A 313 -3.22 -12.39 7.71
N GLN A 314 -1.99 -12.10 8.12
CA GLN A 314 -1.11 -13.05 8.81
C GLN A 314 -1.27 -13.00 10.33
N ARG A 315 -1.82 -11.91 10.88
CA ARG A 315 -2.08 -11.76 12.30
C ARG A 315 -3.12 -12.77 12.77
N VAL A 316 -2.70 -13.67 13.64
CA VAL A 316 -3.59 -14.50 14.46
C VAL A 316 -4.01 -13.68 15.68
N PRO A 317 -5.30 -13.38 15.87
CA PRO A 317 -5.75 -12.64 17.04
C PRO A 317 -5.61 -13.52 18.30
N PRO A 318 -5.28 -12.94 19.47
CA PRO A 318 -5.20 -13.71 20.72
C PRO A 318 -6.56 -14.23 21.18
N ILE A 319 -7.64 -13.51 20.88
CA ILE A 319 -9.02 -13.99 21.03
C ILE A 319 -9.49 -14.40 19.65
N ASP A 320 -9.43 -15.71 19.37
CA ASP A 320 -9.69 -16.26 18.05
C ASP A 320 -11.03 -16.99 17.98
N ILE A 321 -11.93 -16.45 17.17
CA ILE A 321 -13.26 -17.02 16.94
C ILE A 321 -13.15 -18.36 16.18
N GLU A 322 -12.10 -18.57 15.37
CA GLU A 322 -11.90 -19.83 14.65
C GLU A 322 -11.20 -20.91 15.50
N SER A 323 -10.89 -20.64 16.77
CA SER A 323 -10.23 -21.62 17.66
C SER A 323 -11.17 -22.74 18.13
N GLU A 324 -10.64 -23.95 18.24
CA GLU A 324 -11.36 -25.10 18.79
C GLU A 324 -11.35 -25.04 20.32
N GLY A 325 -12.37 -24.41 20.91
CA GLY A 325 -12.59 -24.41 22.37
C GLY A 325 -13.53 -25.52 22.84
N GLU A 326 -13.66 -25.67 24.16
CA GLU A 326 -14.57 -26.62 24.79
C GLU A 326 -16.04 -26.22 24.59
N LYS A 327 -16.89 -27.19 24.20
CA LYS A 327 -18.34 -27.01 24.11
C LYS A 327 -18.98 -27.55 25.39
N ILE A 328 -19.53 -26.65 26.20
CA ILE A 328 -20.18 -27.00 27.47
C ILE A 328 -21.70 -26.88 27.36
N ASN A 329 -22.42 -27.57 28.25
CA ASN A 329 -23.86 -27.38 28.41
C ASN A 329 -24.11 -26.24 29.41
N ILE A 330 -24.67 -25.14 28.93
CA ILE A 330 -24.76 -23.88 29.67
C ILE A 330 -25.96 -23.90 30.63
N LYS A 331 -25.71 -23.73 31.93
CA LYS A 331 -26.70 -23.48 32.98
C LYS A 331 -26.87 -21.98 33.24
N GLY A 332 -25.85 -21.17 33.00
CA GLY A 332 -25.90 -19.71 33.06
C GLY A 332 -25.38 -19.09 34.36
N CYS A 333 -24.52 -19.78 35.10
CA CYS A 333 -23.81 -19.22 36.26
C CYS A 333 -22.60 -18.41 35.78
N ILE A 334 -22.49 -17.13 36.17
CA ILE A 334 -21.39 -16.24 35.78
C ILE A 334 -20.65 -15.77 37.03
N LEU A 335 -19.34 -16.00 37.06
CA LEU A 335 -18.49 -15.68 38.21
C LEU A 335 -17.28 -14.86 37.75
N ILE A 336 -17.19 -13.63 38.24
CA ILE A 336 -16.07 -12.70 38.01
C ILE A 336 -15.28 -12.65 39.31
N LYS A 337 -14.00 -13.00 39.29
CA LYS A 337 -13.15 -13.05 40.49
C LYS A 337 -11.95 -12.14 40.35
N ASN A 338 -11.87 -11.14 41.23
CA ASN A 338 -10.70 -10.28 41.40
C ASN A 338 -10.20 -9.66 40.09
N VAL A 339 -11.15 -9.25 39.24
CA VAL A 339 -10.86 -8.81 37.88
C VAL A 339 -10.40 -7.36 37.86
N SER A 340 -9.25 -7.14 37.24
CA SER A 340 -8.71 -5.81 36.90
C SER A 340 -8.60 -5.66 35.38
N PHE A 341 -9.00 -4.50 34.87
CA PHE A 341 -9.08 -4.25 33.43
C PHE A 341 -8.57 -2.86 33.05
N ILE A 342 -7.82 -2.82 31.94
CA ILE A 342 -7.28 -1.64 31.30
C ILE A 342 -7.54 -1.77 29.80
N TYR A 343 -8.06 -0.72 29.16
CA TYR A 343 -8.23 -0.72 27.71
C TYR A 343 -6.88 -0.69 27.00
N PRO A 344 -6.62 -1.58 26.02
CA PRO A 344 -5.34 -1.57 25.33
C PRO A 344 -5.04 -0.29 24.54
N ALA A 345 -6.07 0.44 24.10
CA ALA A 345 -5.92 1.75 23.46
C ALA A 345 -5.59 2.90 24.44
N ARG A 346 -5.80 2.70 25.75
CA ARG A 346 -5.55 3.69 26.81
C ARG A 346 -4.86 3.00 28.00
N PRO A 347 -3.61 2.54 27.85
CA PRO A 347 -2.94 1.74 28.87
C PRO A 347 -2.69 2.49 30.19
N THR A 348 -2.77 3.82 30.19
CA THR A 348 -2.53 4.65 31.37
C THR A 348 -3.71 4.75 32.33
N VAL A 349 -4.89 4.24 31.95
CA VAL A 349 -6.12 4.38 32.75
C VAL A 349 -6.68 3.00 33.09
N GLN A 350 -6.65 2.66 34.37
CA GLN A 350 -7.32 1.47 34.89
C GLN A 350 -8.80 1.74 35.08
N ILE A 351 -9.66 0.86 34.54
CA ILE A 351 -11.11 1.04 34.60
C ILE A 351 -11.75 0.13 35.66
N LEU A 352 -11.33 -1.13 35.74
CA LEU A 352 -11.77 -2.04 36.80
C LEU A 352 -10.58 -2.36 37.70
N ASN A 353 -10.81 -2.34 39.01
CA ASN A 353 -9.82 -2.64 40.02
C ASN A 353 -10.35 -3.71 40.99
N ASN A 354 -9.86 -4.93 40.84
CA ASN A 354 -10.14 -6.07 41.72
C ASN A 354 -11.65 -6.30 41.97
N VAL A 355 -12.45 -6.33 40.90
CA VAL A 355 -13.91 -6.50 40.99
C VAL A 355 -14.28 -7.98 41.06
N THR A 356 -15.18 -8.32 41.98
CA THR A 356 -15.74 -9.66 42.14
C THR A 356 -17.27 -9.59 42.06
N LEU A 357 -17.87 -10.46 41.26
CA LEU A 357 -19.32 -10.53 41.04
C LEU A 357 -19.73 -11.98 40.84
N ASP A 358 -20.79 -12.40 41.51
CA ASP A 358 -21.38 -13.74 41.39
C ASP A 358 -22.83 -13.60 40.93
N ILE A 359 -23.19 -14.27 39.83
CA ILE A 359 -24.50 -14.23 39.20
C ILE A 359 -25.06 -15.64 39.12
N GLU A 360 -26.10 -15.90 39.91
CA GLU A 360 -26.76 -17.19 39.95
C GLU A 360 -27.59 -17.45 38.67
N PRO A 361 -27.68 -18.71 38.20
CA PRO A 361 -28.54 -19.10 37.09
C PRO A 361 -30.00 -18.64 37.28
N GLY A 362 -30.58 -18.05 36.24
CA GLY A 362 -31.98 -17.60 36.25
C GLY A 362 -32.24 -16.30 37.04
N SER A 363 -31.21 -15.71 37.66
CA SER A 363 -31.34 -14.41 38.33
C SER A 363 -31.27 -13.24 37.35
N THR A 364 -31.90 -12.11 37.70
CA THR A 364 -31.75 -10.85 36.97
C THR A 364 -30.91 -9.89 37.81
N VAL A 365 -29.73 -9.53 37.32
CA VAL A 365 -28.81 -8.61 38.02
C VAL A 365 -28.82 -7.24 37.36
N ALA A 366 -28.99 -6.20 38.18
CA ALA A 366 -28.94 -4.81 37.74
C ALA A 366 -27.61 -4.16 38.17
N LEU A 367 -26.83 -3.70 37.21
CA LEU A 367 -25.59 -2.94 37.43
C LEU A 367 -25.90 -1.43 37.47
N VAL A 368 -25.71 -0.78 38.63
CA VAL A 368 -25.97 0.65 38.82
C VAL A 368 -24.72 1.42 39.25
N GLY A 369 -24.61 2.68 38.84
CA GLY A 369 -23.53 3.58 39.23
C GLY A 369 -23.46 4.83 38.34
N SER A 370 -22.48 5.70 38.57
CA SER A 370 -22.23 6.91 37.77
C SER A 370 -21.79 6.63 36.32
N SER A 371 -21.88 7.63 35.44
CA SER A 371 -21.39 7.51 34.06
C SER A 371 -19.88 7.18 34.07
N SER A 372 -19.45 6.21 33.26
CA SER A 372 -18.05 5.71 33.17
C SER A 372 -17.55 4.82 34.32
N SER A 373 -18.41 4.32 35.21
CA SER A 373 -18.00 3.40 36.30
C SER A 373 -17.60 1.97 35.87
N GLY A 374 -17.48 1.70 34.57
CA GLY A 374 -17.10 0.38 34.05
C GLY A 374 -18.24 -0.65 33.88
N LYS A 375 -19.52 -0.27 34.06
CA LYS A 375 -20.68 -1.17 33.87
C LYS A 375 -20.69 -1.90 32.53
N SER A 376 -20.51 -1.17 31.42
CA SER A 376 -20.49 -1.76 30.07
C SER A 376 -19.27 -2.65 29.82
N ILE A 377 -18.21 -2.50 30.62
CA ILE A 377 -16.99 -3.31 30.51
C ILE A 377 -17.23 -4.69 31.09
N ILE A 378 -17.98 -4.81 32.18
CA ILE A 378 -18.39 -6.13 32.72
C ILE A 378 -19.07 -6.95 31.61
N ILE A 379 -19.99 -6.34 30.87
CA ILE A 379 -20.65 -6.98 29.73
C ILE A 379 -19.63 -7.35 28.64
N SER A 380 -18.69 -6.45 28.33
CA SER A 380 -17.65 -6.70 27.31
C SER A 380 -16.70 -7.84 27.68
N LEU A 381 -16.41 -8.02 28.98
CA LEU A 381 -15.58 -9.12 29.49
C LEU A 381 -16.35 -10.45 29.49
N ILE A 382 -17.64 -10.43 29.85
CA ILE A 382 -18.52 -11.61 29.75
C ILE A 382 -18.65 -12.08 28.29
N LEU A 383 -18.80 -11.14 27.35
CA LEU A 383 -18.81 -11.42 25.90
C LEU A 383 -17.41 -11.74 25.34
N ARG A 384 -16.37 -11.72 26.18
CA ARG A 384 -14.96 -11.95 25.83
C ARG A 384 -14.49 -11.10 24.65
N PHE A 385 -14.91 -9.84 24.61
CA PHE A 385 -14.39 -8.84 23.66
C PHE A 385 -12.96 -8.41 24.00
N TYR A 386 -12.61 -8.50 25.28
CA TYR A 386 -11.28 -8.28 25.81
C TYR A 386 -10.98 -9.33 26.87
N ASP A 387 -9.70 -9.65 27.07
CA ASP A 387 -9.26 -10.43 28.22
C ASP A 387 -8.89 -9.49 29.38
N PRO A 388 -9.25 -9.85 30.63
CA PRO A 388 -8.82 -9.09 31.79
C PRO A 388 -7.29 -9.18 31.96
N VAL A 389 -6.73 -8.14 32.56
CA VAL A 389 -5.28 -8.04 32.78
C VAL A 389 -4.87 -8.86 34.02
N SER A 390 -5.78 -8.98 35.00
CA SER A 390 -5.69 -9.84 36.17
C SER A 390 -7.07 -10.36 36.54
N GLY A 391 -7.13 -11.50 37.22
CA GLY A 391 -8.36 -12.18 37.62
C GLY A 391 -8.88 -13.15 36.56
N GLU A 392 -10.03 -13.76 36.84
CA GLU A 392 -10.68 -14.74 35.97
C GLU A 392 -12.18 -14.46 35.84
N VAL A 393 -12.73 -14.81 34.67
CA VAL A 393 -14.17 -14.77 34.40
C VAL A 393 -14.58 -16.20 34.04
N GLN A 394 -15.56 -16.74 34.75
CA GLN A 394 -16.00 -18.12 34.63
C GLN A 394 -17.48 -18.18 34.20
N LEU A 395 -17.78 -19.11 33.30
CA LEU A 395 -19.14 -19.51 32.92
C LEU A 395 -19.32 -20.98 33.33
N ASP A 396 -20.28 -21.24 34.21
CA ASP A 396 -20.59 -22.59 34.71
C ASP A 396 -19.36 -23.37 35.20
N VAL A 397 -18.48 -22.70 35.95
CA VAL A 397 -17.21 -23.21 36.53
C VAL A 397 -16.03 -23.25 35.54
N HIS A 398 -16.27 -23.14 34.24
CA HIS A 398 -15.21 -23.10 33.24
C HIS A 398 -14.73 -21.67 33.00
N ASP A 399 -13.41 -21.46 32.88
CA ASP A 399 -12.88 -20.15 32.45
C ASP A 399 -13.36 -19.85 31.02
N ILE A 400 -13.88 -18.65 30.78
CA ILE A 400 -14.31 -18.22 29.45
C ILE A 400 -13.19 -18.33 28.41
N LYS A 401 -11.92 -18.35 28.84
CA LYS A 401 -10.75 -18.52 27.98
C LYS A 401 -10.68 -19.88 27.29
N SER A 402 -11.16 -20.95 27.94
CA SER A 402 -11.12 -22.32 27.39
C SER A 402 -12.33 -22.66 26.53
N LEU A 403 -13.39 -21.85 26.56
CA LEU A 403 -14.64 -22.11 25.86
C LEU A 403 -14.58 -21.76 24.38
N ASN A 404 -15.36 -22.49 23.58
CA ASN A 404 -15.53 -22.22 22.16
C ASN A 404 -16.39 -20.96 21.93
N LEU A 405 -15.97 -20.12 20.99
CA LEU A 405 -16.71 -18.91 20.59
C LEU A 405 -17.67 -19.15 19.41
N ASN A 406 -17.54 -20.28 18.71
CA ASN A 406 -18.47 -20.74 17.69
C ASN A 406 -19.48 -21.73 18.28
N GLY A 407 -20.76 -21.33 18.26
CA GLY A 407 -21.91 -22.19 18.62
C GLY A 407 -21.95 -23.49 17.83
#